data_AF-A0A7S0VET2-F1
#
_entry.id   AF-A0A7S0VET2-F1
#
_cell.length_a   1.000
_cell.length_b   1.000
_cell.length_c   1.000
_cell.angle_alpha   90.00
_cell.angle_beta   90.00
_cell.angle_gamma   90.00
#
_symmetry.space_group_name_H-M   'P 1'
#
loop_
_entity.id
_entity.type
_entity.pdbx_description
1 polymer ?
#
loop_
_entity_poly.entity_id
_entity_poly.type
_entity_poly.pdbx_seq_one_letter_code
_entity_poly.pdbx_strand_id
1 'polypeptide(L)'
;PAPAPAPAPAKGGDAWPSTVNPLTVQLKPGLQMTAYALRHAVTSLPDLGEFNPVGVTTVGAVDFPSLPALRARLPAVPSSFAAATWVGVIKVPVAGEYTFYAQSSDGSRVYVDGFLVVDNGGAHGQQEAQGRAKLGEGMHMFKADWFANNPGG
;
A
#
# COMPACT_ATOMS: atom_id res chain seq x y z
N PRO A 1 31.97 -6.07 4.12
CA PRO A 1 30.74 -6.90 4.08
C PRO A 1 29.95 -6.61 2.80
N ALA A 2 29.69 -7.63 1.97
CA ALA A 2 28.79 -7.48 0.83
C ALA A 2 27.35 -7.28 1.35
N PRO A 3 26.53 -6.42 0.72
CA PRO A 3 25.12 -6.29 1.08
C PRO A 3 24.40 -7.63 0.86
N ALA A 4 23.45 -7.93 1.75
CA ALA A 4 22.58 -9.08 1.58
C ALA A 4 21.87 -9.04 0.20
N PRO A 5 21.66 -10.19 -0.46
CA PRO A 5 20.93 -10.23 -1.72
C PRO A 5 19.52 -9.67 -1.54
N ALA A 6 19.05 -8.92 -2.53
CA ALA A 6 17.70 -8.37 -2.54
C ALA A 6 16.67 -9.51 -2.36
N PRO A 7 15.62 -9.31 -1.55
CA PRO A 7 14.54 -10.28 -1.43
C PRO A 7 13.88 -10.49 -2.81
N ALA A 8 13.48 -11.74 -3.08
CA ALA A 8 12.83 -12.13 -4.32
C ALA A 8 11.52 -11.35 -4.54
N PRO A 9 11.12 -11.09 -5.79
CA PRO A 9 9.80 -10.53 -6.10
C PRO A 9 8.70 -11.40 -5.48
N ALA A 10 7.63 -10.76 -5.01
CA ALA A 10 6.50 -11.45 -4.41
C ALA A 10 5.95 -12.55 -5.34
N LYS A 11 5.69 -13.73 -4.79
CA LYS A 11 5.19 -14.89 -5.52
C LYS A 11 3.67 -14.92 -5.48
N GLY A 12 3.07 -14.83 -6.68
CA GLY A 12 1.72 -15.32 -6.99
C GLY A 12 0.60 -14.40 -6.53
N GLY A 13 -0.02 -13.71 -7.50
CA GLY A 13 -1.07 -12.69 -7.31
C GLY A 13 -0.69 -11.34 -7.97
N ASP A 14 0.61 -11.02 -7.99
CA ASP A 14 1.18 -9.71 -8.30
C ASP A 14 1.59 -9.46 -9.77
N ALA A 15 1.05 -10.21 -10.73
CA ALA A 15 1.45 -10.05 -12.13
C ALA A 15 0.82 -8.78 -12.75
N TRP A 16 1.46 -7.63 -12.56
CA TRP A 16 1.20 -6.45 -13.41
C TRP A 16 1.69 -6.74 -14.84
N PRO A 17 0.94 -6.31 -15.88
CA PRO A 17 1.37 -6.47 -17.25
C PRO A 17 2.71 -5.75 -17.44
N SER A 18 3.75 -6.53 -17.73
CA SER A 18 5.15 -6.11 -17.91
C SER A 18 5.38 -5.20 -19.13
N THR A 19 4.32 -4.60 -19.69
CA THR A 19 4.33 -3.80 -20.92
C THR A 19 3.81 -2.38 -20.73
N VAL A 20 3.36 -1.99 -19.53
CA VAL A 20 2.87 -0.62 -19.32
C VAL A 20 4.04 0.30 -18.98
N ASN A 21 4.54 1.02 -20.00
CA ASN A 21 5.42 2.15 -19.77
C ASN A 21 4.59 3.31 -19.18
N PRO A 22 4.81 3.72 -17.92
CA PRO A 22 4.04 4.79 -17.28
C PRO A 22 4.22 6.15 -17.99
N LEU A 23 5.22 6.30 -18.88
CA LEU A 23 5.40 7.50 -19.72
C LEU A 23 4.43 7.57 -20.90
N THR A 24 3.74 6.46 -21.24
CA THR A 24 2.78 6.39 -22.36
C THR A 24 1.31 6.39 -21.93
N VAL A 25 1.04 6.31 -20.63
CA VAL A 25 -0.30 6.43 -20.06
C VAL A 25 -0.50 7.88 -19.62
N GLN A 26 -1.59 8.52 -20.03
CA GLN A 26 -1.99 9.81 -19.45
C GLN A 26 -2.33 9.60 -17.96
N LEU A 27 -1.33 9.79 -17.11
CA LEU A 27 -1.48 9.71 -15.66
C LEU A 27 -2.40 10.82 -15.19
N LYS A 28 -3.42 10.46 -14.41
CA LYS A 28 -4.26 11.42 -13.69
C LYS A 28 -3.71 11.57 -12.27
N PRO A 29 -3.73 12.78 -11.68
CA PRO A 29 -3.29 12.96 -10.30
C PRO A 29 -4.07 12.07 -9.32
N GLY A 30 -3.35 11.49 -8.36
CA GLY A 30 -3.88 10.69 -7.26
C GLY A 30 -3.54 9.21 -7.35
N LEU A 31 -3.89 8.50 -6.28
CA LEU A 31 -3.75 7.05 -6.13
C LEU A 31 -5.14 6.42 -6.22
N GLN A 32 -5.26 5.31 -6.93
CA GLN A 32 -6.47 4.50 -6.89
C GLN A 32 -6.48 3.75 -5.55
N MET A 33 -7.47 4.03 -4.72
CA MET A 33 -7.75 3.32 -3.48
C MET A 33 -8.83 2.27 -3.75
N THR A 34 -8.52 1.01 -3.48
CA THR A 34 -9.49 -0.09 -3.49
C THR A 34 -9.61 -0.63 -2.08
N ALA A 35 -10.84 -0.74 -1.57
CA ALA A 35 -11.11 -1.22 -0.22
C ALA A 35 -11.82 -2.57 -0.22
N TYR A 36 -11.64 -3.33 0.85
CA TYR A 36 -12.09 -4.71 1.00
C TYR A 36 -12.73 -4.93 2.37
N ALA A 37 -13.63 -5.90 2.44
CA ALA A 37 -14.10 -6.48 3.68
C ALA A 37 -13.38 -7.82 3.92
N LEU A 38 -12.65 -7.90 5.03
CA LEU A 38 -12.08 -9.15 5.52
C LEU A 38 -13.18 -9.97 6.21
N ARG A 39 -13.04 -11.29 6.19
CA ARG A 39 -14.06 -12.20 6.73
C ARG A 39 -14.03 -12.30 8.27
N HIS A 40 -12.87 -12.07 8.86
CA HIS A 40 -12.59 -12.21 10.29
C HIS A 40 -11.30 -11.45 10.61
N ALA A 41 -10.93 -11.41 11.89
CA ALA A 41 -9.67 -10.85 12.34
C ALA A 41 -8.49 -11.60 11.70
N VAL A 42 -7.47 -10.86 11.26
CA VAL A 42 -6.23 -11.43 10.71
C VAL A 42 -5.03 -11.02 11.57
N THR A 43 -4.04 -11.90 11.68
CA THR A 43 -2.80 -11.65 12.44
C THR A 43 -1.72 -10.96 11.61
N SER A 44 -1.90 -10.93 10.28
CA SER A 44 -1.02 -10.27 9.33
C SER A 44 -1.80 -9.88 8.07
N LEU A 45 -1.27 -8.90 7.34
CA LEU A 45 -1.84 -8.43 6.08
C LEU A 45 -1.95 -9.59 5.07
N PRO A 46 -3.17 -9.98 4.67
CA PRO A 46 -3.38 -11.06 3.70
C PRO A 46 -3.12 -10.57 2.27
N ASP A 47 -3.08 -11.49 1.31
CA ASP A 47 -3.13 -11.10 -0.10
C ASP A 47 -4.51 -10.52 -0.44
N LEU A 48 -4.56 -9.20 -0.62
CA LEU A 48 -5.80 -8.49 -0.93
C LEU A 48 -6.34 -8.80 -2.34
N GLY A 49 -5.51 -9.37 -3.22
CA GLY A 49 -5.93 -9.84 -4.55
C GLY A 49 -6.94 -10.99 -4.51
N GLU A 50 -7.03 -11.72 -3.38
CA GLU A 50 -7.98 -12.81 -3.18
C GLU A 50 -9.38 -12.33 -2.72
N PHE A 51 -9.55 -11.02 -2.47
CA PHE A 51 -10.78 -10.44 -1.93
C PHE A 51 -11.56 -9.67 -2.99
N ASN A 52 -12.88 -9.74 -2.91
CA ASN A 52 -13.74 -8.88 -3.72
C ASN A 52 -13.73 -7.45 -3.14
N PRO A 53 -13.52 -6.42 -3.98
CA PRO A 53 -13.52 -5.04 -3.51
C PRO A 53 -14.94 -4.62 -3.10
N VAL A 54 -15.05 -3.87 -2.00
CA VAL A 54 -16.29 -3.21 -1.57
C VAL A 54 -16.43 -1.81 -2.14
N GLY A 55 -15.35 -1.25 -2.68
CA GLY A 55 -15.40 0.00 -3.43
C GLY A 55 -14.04 0.46 -3.90
N VAL A 56 -14.06 1.39 -4.86
CA VAL A 56 -12.89 1.98 -5.49
C VAL A 56 -13.07 3.50 -5.56
N THR A 57 -12.02 4.26 -5.29
CA THR A 57 -12.01 5.72 -5.44
C THR A 57 -10.60 6.23 -5.75
N THR A 58 -10.46 7.53 -5.99
CA THR A 58 -9.16 8.19 -6.15
C THR A 58 -8.92 9.17 -5.02
N VAL A 59 -7.71 9.15 -4.46
CA VAL A 59 -7.29 10.00 -3.33
C VAL A 59 -5.97 10.69 -3.66
N GLY A 60 -5.74 11.86 -3.08
CA GLY A 60 -4.50 12.60 -3.30
C GLY A 60 -3.31 12.05 -2.52
N ALA A 61 -3.56 11.37 -1.40
CA ALA A 61 -2.54 10.86 -0.49
C ALA A 61 -3.06 9.63 0.27
N VAL A 62 -2.12 8.85 0.83
CA VAL A 62 -2.40 7.82 1.84
C VAL A 62 -2.29 8.47 3.21
N ASP A 63 -3.34 9.16 3.63
CA ASP A 63 -3.40 9.87 4.93
C ASP A 63 -4.83 9.75 5.49
N PHE A 64 -5.04 8.67 6.25
CA PHE A 64 -6.33 8.35 6.87
C PHE A 64 -6.10 8.20 8.37
N PRO A 65 -6.53 9.17 9.20
CA PRO A 65 -6.24 9.15 10.64
C PRO A 65 -7.02 8.09 11.42
N SER A 66 -8.03 7.46 10.78
CA SER A 66 -8.82 6.37 11.36
C SER A 66 -9.70 5.68 10.30
N LEU A 67 -10.20 4.48 10.61
CA LEU A 67 -11.17 3.73 9.82
C LEU A 67 -12.49 4.51 9.61
N PRO A 68 -13.06 5.23 10.59
CA PRO A 68 -14.16 6.16 10.34
C PRO A 68 -13.85 7.23 9.28
N ALA A 69 -12.63 7.77 9.23
CA ALA A 69 -12.25 8.74 8.20
C ALA A 69 -12.16 8.09 6.80
N LEU A 70 -11.62 6.87 6.73
CA LEU A 70 -11.61 6.08 5.49
C LEU A 70 -13.04 5.76 5.03
N ARG A 71 -13.94 5.39 5.95
CA ARG A 71 -15.37 5.18 5.67
C ARG A 71 -16.10 6.45 5.24
N ALA A 72 -15.75 7.62 5.78
CA ALA A 72 -16.32 8.88 5.32
C ALA A 72 -15.99 9.15 3.84
N ARG A 73 -14.82 8.67 3.37
CA ARG A 73 -14.45 8.71 1.95
C ARG A 73 -15.15 7.62 1.13
N LEU A 74 -15.32 6.43 1.70
CA LEU A 74 -15.91 5.26 1.04
C LEU A 74 -16.85 4.49 2.01
N PRO A 75 -18.15 4.84 2.07
CA PRO A 75 -19.08 4.32 3.09
C PRO A 75 -19.32 2.80 3.07
N ALA A 76 -19.02 2.14 1.95
CA ALA A 76 -19.15 0.68 1.80
C ALA A 76 -18.11 -0.13 2.58
N VAL A 77 -17.02 0.51 3.02
CA VAL A 77 -16.00 -0.11 3.88
C VAL A 77 -16.64 -0.52 5.21
N PRO A 78 -16.40 -1.71 5.76
CA PRO A 78 -16.97 -2.14 7.05
C PRO A 78 -16.36 -1.38 8.24
N SER A 79 -16.99 -1.44 9.42
CA SER A 79 -16.53 -0.72 10.63
C SER A 79 -15.47 -1.50 11.41
N SER A 80 -15.21 -2.74 11.03
CA SER A 80 -14.17 -3.63 11.51
C SER A 80 -13.79 -4.59 10.38
N PHE A 81 -12.66 -5.28 10.49
CA PHE A 81 -12.19 -6.22 9.47
C PHE A 81 -12.13 -5.57 8.08
N ALA A 82 -11.51 -4.39 8.01
CA ALA A 82 -11.36 -3.62 6.78
C ALA A 82 -9.93 -3.76 6.25
N ALA A 83 -9.78 -3.70 4.93
CA ALA A 83 -8.49 -3.53 4.30
C ALA A 83 -8.58 -2.56 3.13
N ALA A 84 -7.45 -1.98 2.74
CA ALA A 84 -7.35 -1.12 1.57
C ALA A 84 -5.98 -1.27 0.89
N THR A 85 -5.97 -1.08 -0.42
CA THR A 85 -4.76 -0.93 -1.22
C THR A 85 -4.81 0.38 -1.99
N TRP A 86 -3.70 1.10 -2.01
CA TRP A 86 -3.50 2.30 -2.81
C TRP A 86 -2.45 2.01 -3.86
N VAL A 87 -2.81 2.20 -5.13
CA VAL A 87 -1.92 1.95 -6.27
C VAL A 87 -1.82 3.20 -7.14
N GLY A 88 -0.61 3.49 -7.59
CA GLY A 88 -0.35 4.55 -8.55
C GLY A 88 1.14 4.72 -8.82
N VAL A 89 1.55 5.94 -9.13
CA VAL A 89 2.94 6.30 -9.36
C VAL A 89 3.32 7.51 -8.53
N ILE A 90 4.57 7.53 -8.09
CA ILE A 90 5.20 8.67 -7.43
C ILE A 90 6.30 9.24 -8.32
N LYS A 91 6.47 10.56 -8.29
CA LYS A 91 7.57 11.23 -8.99
C LYS A 91 8.74 11.42 -8.04
N VAL A 92 9.88 10.86 -8.40
CA VAL A 92 11.18 11.10 -7.75
C VAL A 92 11.89 12.21 -8.52
N PRO A 93 12.06 13.40 -7.93
CA PRO A 93 12.60 14.56 -8.64
C PRO A 93 14.13 14.52 -8.81
N VAL A 94 14.83 13.75 -7.97
CA VAL A 94 16.29 13.61 -8.01
C VAL A 94 16.62 12.17 -7.63
N ALA A 95 17.50 11.52 -8.39
CA ALA A 95 17.96 10.17 -8.04
C ALA A 95 18.64 10.18 -6.65
N GLY A 96 18.32 9.20 -5.80
CA GLY A 96 18.83 9.18 -4.43
C GLY A 96 18.29 8.03 -3.57
N GLU A 97 18.73 8.00 -2.31
CA GLU A 97 18.16 7.12 -1.29
C GLU A 97 16.99 7.84 -0.61
N TYR A 98 15.81 7.22 -0.67
CA TYR A 98 14.58 7.71 -0.06
C TYR A 98 14.21 6.84 1.12
N THR A 99 13.72 7.46 2.20
CA THR A 99 13.12 6.74 3.34
C THR A 99 11.60 6.83 3.23
N PHE A 100 10.95 5.68 3.31
CA PHE A 100 9.50 5.54 3.36
C PHE A 100 9.09 5.20 4.79
N TYR A 101 7.97 5.76 5.23
CA TYR A 101 7.39 5.55 6.55
C TYR A 101 5.97 5.03 6.38
N ALA A 102 5.58 4.11 7.25
CA ALA A 102 4.22 3.59 7.33
C ALA A 102 3.81 3.57 8.80
N GLN A 103 2.84 4.40 9.16
CA GLN A 103 2.26 4.44 10.50
C GLN A 103 0.81 3.93 10.44
N SER A 104 0.51 2.89 11.21
CA SER A 104 -0.83 2.28 11.19
C SER A 104 -1.18 1.54 12.49
N SER A 105 -2.47 1.37 12.68
CA SER A 105 -3.11 0.33 13.50
C SER A 105 -4.18 -0.30 12.60
N ASP A 106 -4.28 -1.60 12.33
CA ASP A 106 -3.27 -2.63 12.55
C ASP A 106 -2.12 -2.46 11.52
N GLY A 107 -1.88 -3.45 10.67
CA GLY A 107 -0.68 -3.52 9.84
C GLY A 107 -0.78 -2.85 8.49
N SER A 108 0.38 -2.50 7.94
CA SER A 108 0.54 -1.92 6.61
C SER A 108 1.83 -2.37 5.91
N ARG A 109 1.87 -2.27 4.59
CA ARG A 109 3.07 -2.53 3.78
C ARG A 109 3.20 -1.48 2.68
N VAL A 110 4.42 -1.08 2.37
CA VAL A 110 4.71 -0.15 1.26
C VAL A 110 5.64 -0.84 0.27
N TYR A 111 5.28 -0.72 -1.01
CA TYR A 111 6.06 -1.24 -2.12
C TYR A 111 6.38 -0.14 -3.12
N VAL A 112 7.60 -0.16 -3.64
CA VAL A 112 8.07 0.73 -4.71
C VAL A 112 8.69 -0.11 -5.80
N ASP A 113 8.26 0.09 -7.05
CA ASP A 113 8.65 -0.73 -8.21
C ASP A 113 8.48 -2.24 -7.99
N GLY A 114 7.45 -2.62 -7.22
CA GLY A 114 7.15 -4.02 -6.88
C GLY A 114 7.99 -4.59 -5.73
N PHE A 115 8.96 -3.85 -5.18
CA PHE A 115 9.76 -4.29 -4.04
C PHE A 115 9.14 -3.83 -2.73
N LEU A 116 9.05 -4.72 -1.75
CA LEU A 116 8.64 -4.38 -0.38
C LEU A 116 9.72 -3.48 0.25
N VAL A 117 9.35 -2.23 0.54
CA VAL A 117 10.24 -1.23 1.15
C VAL A 117 9.98 -1.11 2.64
N VAL A 118 8.71 -1.11 3.06
CA VAL A 118 8.32 -1.06 4.48
C VAL A 118 7.44 -2.26 4.80
N ASP A 119 7.85 -3.07 5.78
CA ASP A 119 7.01 -4.13 6.34
C ASP A 119 6.56 -3.76 7.76
N ASN A 120 5.30 -3.37 7.88
CA ASN A 120 4.57 -3.19 9.14
C ASN A 120 3.35 -4.13 9.14
N GLY A 121 3.43 -5.28 8.47
CA GLY A 121 2.25 -6.05 8.09
C GLY A 121 1.60 -6.90 9.19
N GLY A 122 2.06 -6.83 10.44
CA GLY A 122 1.50 -7.60 11.55
C GLY A 122 0.26 -6.95 12.19
N ALA A 123 -0.53 -7.71 12.94
CA ALA A 123 -1.54 -7.12 13.82
C ALA A 123 -0.86 -6.48 15.05
N HIS A 124 -1.08 -5.19 15.26
CA HIS A 124 -0.47 -4.41 16.32
C HIS A 124 -1.26 -3.12 16.58
N GLY A 125 -1.06 -2.50 17.75
CA GLY A 125 -1.54 -1.13 17.98
C GLY A 125 -0.77 -0.11 17.14
N GLN A 126 -1.09 1.19 17.31
CA GLN A 126 -0.44 2.27 16.56
C GLN A 126 1.10 2.15 16.60
N GLN A 127 1.71 1.93 15.44
CA GLN A 127 3.16 1.80 15.30
C GLN A 127 3.61 2.37 13.96
N GLU A 128 4.78 3.01 13.93
CA GLU A 128 5.48 3.40 12.72
C GLU A 128 6.59 2.40 12.38
N ALA A 129 6.66 1.99 11.12
CA ALA A 129 7.81 1.32 10.53
C ALA A 129 8.38 2.17 9.40
N GLN A 130 9.65 1.92 9.06
CA GLN A 130 10.32 2.60 7.97
C GLN A 130 11.19 1.65 7.16
N GLY A 131 11.55 2.10 5.96
CA GLY A 131 12.48 1.39 5.09
C GLY A 131 13.04 2.32 4.03
N ARG A 132 14.10 1.88 3.35
CA ARG A 132 14.83 2.71 2.40
C ARG A 132 14.89 2.06 1.03
N ALA A 133 14.78 2.89 -0.01
CA ALA A 133 14.94 2.47 -1.40
C ALA A 133 15.81 3.47 -2.16
N LYS A 134 16.71 2.97 -3.00
CA LYS A 134 17.44 3.78 -3.97
C LYS A 134 16.59 3.91 -5.22
N LEU A 135 16.23 5.13 -5.59
CA LEU A 135 15.36 5.42 -6.72
C LEU A 135 16.10 6.30 -7.72
N GLY A 136 15.82 6.09 -9.01
CA GLY A 136 16.25 6.99 -10.07
C GLY A 136 15.40 8.27 -10.08
N GLU A 137 15.82 9.29 -10.82
CA GLU A 137 14.92 10.38 -11.16
C GLU A 137 13.84 9.86 -12.13
N GLY A 138 12.57 10.19 -11.89
CA GLY A 138 11.47 9.80 -12.77
C GLY A 138 10.23 9.31 -12.05
N MET A 139 9.41 8.54 -12.75
CA MET A 139 8.18 7.95 -12.21
C MET A 139 8.47 6.53 -11.71
N HIS A 140 8.06 6.25 -10.48
CA HIS A 140 8.18 4.96 -9.82
C HIS A 140 6.80 4.42 -9.46
N MET A 141 6.61 3.11 -9.60
CA MET A 141 5.36 2.48 -9.18
C MET A 141 5.28 2.50 -7.66
N PHE A 142 4.09 2.81 -7.14
CA PHE A 142 3.84 2.85 -5.71
C PHE A 142 2.62 2.00 -5.37
N LYS A 143 2.75 1.19 -4.32
CA LYS A 143 1.64 0.47 -3.71
C LYS A 143 1.75 0.59 -2.18
N ALA A 144 0.63 0.83 -1.52
CA ALA A 144 0.51 0.67 -0.08
C ALA A 144 -0.68 -0.22 0.24
N ASP A 145 -0.50 -1.17 1.14
CA ASP A 145 -1.57 -2.02 1.66
C ASP A 145 -1.75 -1.75 3.15
N TRP A 146 -2.99 -1.85 3.63
CA TRP A 146 -3.34 -1.69 5.04
C TRP A 146 -4.50 -2.61 5.43
N PHE A 147 -4.56 -3.01 6.70
CA PHE A 147 -5.74 -3.60 7.31
C PHE A 147 -5.98 -3.09 8.74
N ALA A 148 -7.23 -3.18 9.18
CA ALA A 148 -7.62 -3.05 10.57
C ALA A 148 -8.66 -4.10 10.96
N ASN A 149 -8.41 -4.77 12.08
CA ASN A 149 -9.33 -5.68 12.71
C ASN A 149 -10.43 -4.93 13.49
N ASN A 150 -10.11 -3.74 14.02
CA ASN A 150 -10.96 -3.00 14.95
C ASN A 150 -11.28 -1.58 14.46
N PRO A 151 -12.35 -0.93 14.97
CA PRO A 151 -12.73 0.43 14.58
C PRO A 151 -11.69 1.53 14.87
N GLY A 152 -10.74 1.26 15.79
CA GLY A 152 -9.71 2.21 16.19
C GLY A 152 -8.44 2.18 15.33
N GLY A 153 -8.43 1.38 14.26
CA GLY A 153 -7.42 1.46 13.21
C GLY A 153 -7.59 2.68 12.32
#